data_AF-W7AVP3-F1
#
_entry.id   AF-W7AVP3-F1
#
_cell.length_a   1.000
_cell.length_b   1.000
_cell.length_c   1.000
_cell.angle_alpha   90.00
_cell.angle_beta   90.00
_cell.angle_gamma   90.00
#
_symmetry.space_group_name_H-M   'P 1'
#
loop_
_entity.id
_entity.type
_entity.pdbx_description
1 polymer ?
#
loop_
_entity_poly.entity_id
_entity_poly.type
_entity_poly.pdbx_seq_one_letter_code
_entity_poly.pdbx_strand_id
1 'polypeptide(L)' 'MGFIHLQVASAFDLLSSTARIKELVKRADEYHYSALSMTNKTRFMAWLNFIKSAKMLA' A
#
# COMPACT_ATOMS: atom_id res chain seq x y z
N MET A 1 9.77 -19.24 -0.95
CA MET A 1 8.49 -18.96 -1.61
C MET A 1 8.09 -17.53 -1.27
N GLY A 2 7.89 -16.67 -2.26
CA GLY A 2 7.48 -15.28 -2.04
C GLY A 2 5.97 -15.18 -1.87
N PHE A 3 5.52 -14.28 -1.00
CA PHE A 3 4.11 -14.01 -0.75
C PHE A 3 3.81 -12.55 -1.09
N ILE A 4 2.68 -12.28 -1.73
CA ILE A 4 2.27 -10.93 -2.14
C ILE A 4 0.80 -10.75 -1.80
N HIS A 5 0.49 -9.70 -1.03
CA HIS A 5 -0.88 -9.30 -0.79
C HIS A 5 -1.42 -8.49 -1.98
N LEU A 6 -2.36 -9.08 -2.72
CA LEU A 6 -3.03 -8.43 -3.85
C LEU A 6 -4.23 -7.55 -3.42
N GLN A 7 -4.80 -7.81 -2.24
CA GLN A 7 -5.92 -7.07 -1.69
C GLN A 7 -5.53 -6.39 -0.38
N VAL A 8 -5.25 -5.08 -0.43
CA VAL A 8 -4.85 -4.29 0.73
C VAL A 8 -5.57 -2.95 0.70
N ALA A 9 -6.35 -2.68 1.73
CA ALA A 9 -7.00 -1.39 1.94
C ALA A 9 -6.08 -0.48 2.78
N SER A 10 -5.81 0.73 2.29
CA SER A 10 -5.11 1.77 3.05
C SER A 10 -6.10 2.75 3.70
N ALA A 11 -5.60 3.69 4.49
CA ALA A 11 -6.38 4.72 5.18
C ALA A 11 -7.24 5.60 4.27
N PHE A 12 -7.04 5.52 2.95
CA PHE A 12 -7.92 6.17 1.98
C PHE A 12 -9.26 5.45 1.85
N ASP A 13 -9.36 4.18 2.27
CA ASP A 13 -10.63 3.49 2.48
C ASP A 13 -11.26 3.97 3.80
N LEU A 14 -11.86 5.18 3.71
CA LEU A 14 -12.16 6.10 4.82
C LEU A 14 -12.89 5.49 6.02
N LEU A 15 -13.66 4.42 5.81
CA LEU A 15 -14.49 3.79 6.83
C LEU A 15 -14.03 2.39 7.22
N SER A 16 -13.13 1.78 6.46
CA SER A 16 -12.81 0.35 6.61
C SER A 16 -11.34 0.02 6.82
N SER A 17 -10.44 1.01 6.73
CA SER A 17 -9.03 0.81 7.02
C SER A 17 -8.38 2.03 7.68
N THR A 18 -7.39 1.76 8.53
CA THR A 18 -6.56 2.77 9.19
C THR A 18 -5.09 2.69 8.74
N ALA A 19 -4.77 1.79 7.80
CA ALA A 19 -3.39 1.50 7.41
C ALA A 19 -2.78 2.63 6.56
N ARG A 20 -1.80 3.35 7.10
CA ARG A 20 -1.12 4.44 6.38
C ARG A 20 -0.24 3.88 5.25
N ILE A 21 -0.29 4.52 4.08
CA ILE A 21 0.47 4.10 2.88
C ILE A 21 1.97 3.99 3.16
N LYS A 22 2.59 4.98 3.82
CA LYS A 22 4.03 4.96 4.12
C LYS A 22 4.43 3.75 4.97
N GLU A 23 3.59 3.43 5.96
CA GLU A 23 3.81 2.27 6.84
C GLU A 23 3.65 0.95 6.08
N LEU A 24 2.67 0.88 5.17
CA LEU A 24 2.46 -0.29 4.32
C LEU A 24 3.65 -0.56 3.41
N VAL A 25 4.21 0.48 2.77
CA VAL A 25 5.39 0.32 1.91
C VAL A 25 6.62 -0.05 2.73
N LYS A 26 6.84 0.60 3.88
CA LYS A 26 7.95 0.28 4.80
C LYS A 26 7.90 -1.17 5.27
N ARG A 27 6.74 -1.64 5.70
CA ARG A 27 6.56 -3.04 6.11
C ARG A 27 6.76 -4.00 4.94
N ALA A 28 6.29 -3.66 3.74
CA ALA A 28 6.49 -4.52 2.58
C ALA A 28 7.98 -4.71 2.25
N ASP A 29 8.78 -3.66 2.42
CA ASP A 29 10.24 -3.71 2.30
C ASP A 29 10.89 -4.56 3.42
N GLU A 30 10.51 -4.33 4.68
CA GLU A 30 10.98 -5.09 5.85
C GLU A 30 10.67 -6.60 5.75
N TYR A 31 9.52 -6.96 5.16
CA TYR A 31 9.12 -8.35 4.93
C TYR A 31 9.62 -8.93 3.59
N HIS A 32 10.44 -8.17 2.85
CA HIS A 32 11.01 -8.56 1.56
C HIS A 32 9.96 -9.00 0.52
N TYR A 33 8.81 -8.32 0.49
CA TYR A 33 7.80 -8.54 -0.53
C TYR A 33 8.25 -7.96 -1.87
N SER A 34 8.18 -8.76 -2.93
CA SER A 34 8.58 -8.34 -4.28
C SER A 34 7.64 -7.29 -4.90
N ALA A 35 6.41 -7.18 -4.39
CA ALA A 35 5.44 -6.18 -4.83
C ALA A 35 4.40 -5.91 -3.75
N LEU A 36 3.72 -4.77 -3.85
CA LEU A 36 2.59 -4.37 -3.01
C LEU A 36 1.44 -3.90 -3.88
N SER A 37 0.24 -4.44 -3.66
CA SER A 37 -1.00 -3.97 -4.29
C SER A 37 -1.80 -3.09 -3.33
N MET A 38 -2.59 -2.16 -3.86
CA MET A 38 -3.51 -1.34 -3.08
C MET A 38 -4.88 -1.29 -3.76
N THR A 39 -5.91 -1.64 -3.00
CA THR A 39 -7.27 -1.92 -3.50
C THR A 39 -8.31 -1.25 -2.60
N ASN A 40 -8.28 0.08 -2.59
CA ASN A 40 -9.25 0.88 -1.87
C ASN A 40 -10.55 1.00 -2.64
N LYS A 41 -11.67 1.14 -1.92
CA LYS A 41 -12.97 1.53 -2.50
C LYS A 41 -12.91 2.89 -3.20
N THR A 42 -12.14 3.82 -2.64
CA THR A 42 -11.89 5.19 -3.16
C THR A 42 -10.53 5.26 -3.88
N ARG A 43 -10.38 4.47 -4.93
CA ARG A 43 -9.09 4.15 -5.57
C ARG A 43 -8.30 5.37 -6.08
N PHE A 44 -8.98 6.36 -6.66
CA PHE A 44 -8.32 7.52 -7.29
C PHE A 44 -7.69 8.51 -6.30
N MET A 45 -8.27 8.67 -5.10
CA MET A 45 -7.73 9.61 -4.08
C MET A 45 -6.37 9.15 -3.53
N ALA A 46 -6.15 7.84 -3.49
CA ALA A 46 -4.95 7.25 -2.91
C ALA A 46 -3.79 7.08 -3.90
N TRP A 47 -4.07 7.08 -5.21
CA TRP A 47 -3.15 6.63 -6.25
C TRP A 47 -1.84 7.44 -6.31
N LEU A 48 -1.94 8.77 -6.37
CA LEU A 48 -0.76 9.64 -6.43
C LEU A 48 0.13 9.50 -5.19
N ASN A 49 -0.49 9.39 -4.01
CA ASN A 49 0.23 9.24 -2.75
C ASN A 49 0.90 7.86 -2.64
N PHE A 50 0.26 6.82 -3.17
CA PHE A 50 0.83 5.47 -3.25
C PHE A 50 2.06 5.42 -4.15
N ILE A 51 1.96 5.92 -5.39
CA ILE A 51 3.10 5.91 -6.32
C ILE A 51 4.27 6.72 -5.78
N LYS A 52 4.01 7.92 -5.24
CA LYS A 52 5.07 8.75 -4.66
C LYS A 52 5.79 8.04 -3.51
N SER A 53 5.04 7.36 -2.63
CA SER A 53 5.62 6.63 -1.50
C SER A 53 6.39 5.39 -1.96
N ALA A 54 5.88 4.66 -2.96
CA ALA A 54 6.55 3.48 -3.50
C ALA A 54 7.87 3.84 -4.23
N LYS A 55 7.91 4.96 -4.96
CA LYS A 55 9.13 5.43 -5.66
C LYS A 55 10.21 6.01 -4.75
N MET A 56 9.86 6.45 -3.54
CA MET A 56 10.80 7.08 -2.61
C MET A 56 11.54 6.04 -1.73
N LEU A 57 11.04 4.79 -1.72
CA LEU A 57 11.60 3.67 -0.96
C LEU A 57 12.36 2.66 -1.85
N ALA A 58 12.21 2.75 -3.18
CA ALA A 58 12.97 1.98 -4.17
C ALA A 58 14.17 2.79 -4.68
#